data_AF-A0A831TGT9-F1
#
_entry.id   AF-A0A831TGT9-F1
#
_cell.length_a   1.000
_cell.length_b   1.000
_cell.length_c   1.000
_cell.angle_alpha   90.00
_cell.angle_beta   90.00
_cell.angle_gamma   90.00
#
_symmetry.space_group_name_H-M   'P 1'
#
loop_
_entity.id
_entity.type
_entity.pdbx_description
1 polymer ?
#
loop_
_entity_poly.entity_id
_entity_poly.type
_entity_poly.pdbx_seq_one_letter_code
_entity_poly.pdbx_strand_id
1 'polypeptide(L)'
;MFELEFAKFLEEQRRTATGTRLERLHKDLIGEKKMLETAIRPVLKSFEGLILEYEVISLSGVKIYIDAFYAPIAAAFESEGFVYHADNITRDRFDFERMRVRTMMMYGYKYVPFTWDELEKKPEVCRRTVYELLGRFAMTEGKAYNELTVQEREVLR
;
A
#
# COMPACT_ATOMS: atom_id res chain seq x y z
N MET A 1 -17.87 5.63 -11.21
CA MET A 1 -16.74 5.12 -12.02
C MET A 1 -15.81 4.25 -11.18
N PHE A 2 -15.32 4.75 -10.04
CA PHE A 2 -14.49 3.98 -9.09
C PHE A 2 -15.07 2.62 -8.71
N GLU A 3 -16.32 2.56 -8.25
CA GLU A 3 -16.99 1.30 -7.84
C GLU A 3 -16.88 0.17 -8.87
N LEU A 4 -17.14 0.48 -10.13
CA LEU A 4 -17.09 -0.49 -11.21
C LEU A 4 -15.65 -0.94 -11.51
N GLU A 5 -14.69 -0.01 -11.50
CA GLU A 5 -13.27 -0.34 -11.68
C GLU A 5 -12.75 -1.19 -10.51
N PHE A 6 -13.12 -0.84 -9.28
CA PHE A 6 -12.72 -1.57 -8.08
C PHE A 6 -13.32 -2.97 -8.07
N ALA A 7 -14.60 -3.14 -8.44
CA ALA A 7 -15.21 -4.47 -8.54
C ALA A 7 -14.49 -5.37 -9.55
N LYS A 8 -14.13 -4.83 -10.72
CA LYS A 8 -13.34 -5.56 -11.74
C LYS A 8 -11.95 -5.94 -11.22
N PHE A 9 -11.27 -4.97 -10.59
CA PHE A 9 -9.95 -5.18 -10.00
C PHE A 9 -10.00 -6.25 -8.90
N LEU A 10 -10.96 -6.19 -7.98
CA LEU A 10 -11.11 -7.16 -6.90
C LEU A 10 -11.36 -8.58 -7.43
N GLU A 11 -12.17 -8.72 -8.47
CA GLU A 11 -12.42 -10.02 -9.10
C GLU A 11 -11.13 -10.60 -9.73
N GLU A 12 -10.33 -9.75 -10.36
CA GLU A 12 -9.01 -10.15 -10.86
C GLU A 12 -8.07 -10.58 -9.73
N GLN A 13 -8.04 -9.85 -8.62
CA GLN A 13 -7.24 -10.21 -7.44
C GLN A 13 -7.68 -11.57 -6.86
N ARG A 14 -8.99 -11.83 -6.78
CA ARG A 14 -9.54 -13.11 -6.30
C ARG A 14 -9.19 -14.27 -7.22
N ARG A 15 -9.31 -14.08 -8.54
CA ARG A 15 -8.99 -15.12 -9.54
C ARG A 15 -7.53 -15.58 -9.46
N THR A 16 -6.62 -14.69 -9.06
CA THR A 16 -5.18 -14.98 -8.96
C THR A 16 -4.71 -15.34 -7.56
N ALA A 17 -5.55 -15.15 -6.52
CA ALA A 17 -5.21 -15.47 -5.14
C ALA A 17 -5.46 -16.94 -4.79
N THR A 18 -4.72 -17.43 -3.81
CA THR A 18 -4.93 -18.77 -3.21
C THR A 18 -4.76 -18.70 -1.69
N GLY A 19 -5.24 -19.73 -0.99
CA GLY A 19 -5.08 -19.86 0.48
C GLY A 19 -5.66 -18.69 1.26
N THR A 20 -4.97 -18.31 2.34
CA THR A 20 -5.42 -17.24 3.26
C THR A 20 -5.53 -15.88 2.58
N ARG A 21 -4.72 -15.57 1.55
CA ARG A 21 -4.90 -14.34 0.77
C ARG A 21 -6.28 -14.30 0.10
N LEU A 22 -6.71 -15.41 -0.52
CA LEU A 22 -8.03 -15.50 -1.14
C LEU A 22 -9.14 -15.34 -0.08
N GLU A 23 -9.01 -16.02 1.06
CA GLU A 23 -9.97 -15.90 2.17
C GLU A 23 -10.11 -14.44 2.64
N ARG A 24 -9.02 -13.70 2.73
CA ARG A 24 -9.01 -12.28 3.12
C ARG A 24 -9.70 -11.41 2.07
N LEU A 25 -9.44 -11.63 0.77
CA LEU A 25 -10.12 -10.91 -0.32
C LEU A 25 -11.64 -11.16 -0.40
N HIS A 26 -12.14 -12.21 0.25
CA HIS A 26 -13.58 -12.47 0.40
C HIS A 26 -14.23 -11.80 1.62
N LYS A 27 -13.43 -11.24 2.53
CA LYS A 27 -13.93 -10.45 3.66
C LYS A 27 -14.34 -9.05 3.21
N ASP A 28 -14.84 -8.27 4.16
CA ASP A 28 -15.19 -6.88 3.93
C ASP A 28 -13.92 -6.01 3.87
N LEU A 29 -13.72 -5.33 2.75
CA LEU A 29 -12.52 -4.55 2.42
C LEU A 29 -12.78 -3.04 2.55
N ILE A 30 -13.52 -2.64 3.61
CA ILE A 30 -13.93 -1.23 3.81
C ILE A 30 -12.71 -0.32 3.88
N GLY A 31 -11.69 -0.70 4.66
CA GLY A 31 -10.50 0.11 4.90
C GLY A 31 -9.66 0.27 3.63
N GLU A 32 -9.44 -0.82 2.93
CA GLU A 32 -8.66 -0.93 1.69
C GLU A 32 -9.36 -0.16 0.58
N LYS A 33 -10.68 -0.36 0.43
CA LYS A 33 -11.48 0.39 -0.54
C LYS A 33 -11.45 1.89 -0.25
N LYS A 34 -11.65 2.32 1.01
CA LYS A 34 -11.59 3.74 1.41
C LYS A 34 -10.22 4.34 1.11
N MET A 35 -9.14 3.64 1.44
CA MET A 35 -7.77 4.05 1.14
C MET A 35 -7.53 4.18 -0.37
N LEU A 36 -7.95 3.18 -1.15
CA LEU A 36 -7.82 3.18 -2.60
C LEU A 36 -8.60 4.33 -3.24
N GLU A 37 -9.86 4.51 -2.87
CA GLU A 37 -10.73 5.57 -3.38
C GLU A 37 -10.19 6.95 -3.05
N THR A 38 -9.67 7.12 -1.83
CA THR A 38 -9.36 8.43 -1.29
C THR A 38 -7.94 8.88 -1.62
N ALA A 39 -6.94 8.01 -1.45
CA ALA A 39 -5.53 8.40 -1.49
C ALA A 39 -4.80 7.86 -2.74
N ILE A 40 -5.04 6.61 -3.12
CA ILE A 40 -4.19 5.90 -4.09
C ILE A 40 -4.70 6.08 -5.53
N ARG A 41 -5.93 5.65 -5.83
CA ARG A 41 -6.51 5.67 -7.18
C ARG A 41 -6.63 7.08 -7.78
N PRO A 42 -6.89 8.15 -7.01
CA PRO A 42 -6.84 9.51 -7.53
C PRO A 42 -5.45 9.94 -8.00
N VAL A 43 -4.39 9.35 -7.46
CA VAL A 43 -3.01 9.68 -7.78
C VAL A 43 -2.47 8.78 -8.89
N LEU A 44 -2.63 7.46 -8.76
CA LEU A 44 -2.15 6.47 -9.75
C LEU A 44 -2.94 6.45 -11.06
N LYS A 45 -4.18 6.94 -11.05
CA LYS A 45 -5.11 6.95 -12.20
C LYS A 45 -5.52 5.58 -12.75
N SER A 46 -4.97 4.47 -12.25
CA SER A 46 -5.38 3.09 -12.53
C SER A 46 -5.14 2.19 -11.29
N PHE A 47 -5.51 0.91 -11.38
CA PHE A 47 -5.14 -0.13 -10.40
C PHE A 47 -3.96 -0.99 -10.87
N GLU A 48 -3.33 -0.64 -12.00
CA GLU A 48 -2.23 -1.41 -12.55
C GLU A 48 -1.05 -1.45 -11.58
N GLY A 49 -0.46 -2.63 -11.40
CA GLY A 49 0.65 -2.84 -10.47
C GLY A 49 0.27 -2.89 -8.99
N LEU A 50 -1.02 -2.71 -8.64
CA LEU A 50 -1.51 -2.92 -7.28
C LEU A 50 -1.87 -4.39 -7.03
N ILE A 51 -1.51 -4.86 -5.84
CA ILE A 51 -1.83 -6.19 -5.35
C ILE A 51 -2.49 -6.02 -3.98
N LEU A 52 -3.75 -6.45 -3.85
CA LEU A 52 -4.44 -6.44 -2.55
C LEU A 52 -4.00 -7.61 -1.70
N GLU A 53 -3.97 -7.41 -0.39
CA GLU A 53 -3.71 -8.46 0.60
C GLU A 53 -2.40 -9.21 0.27
N TYR A 54 -1.35 -8.45 -0.03
CA TYR A 54 -0.07 -9.00 -0.49
C TYR A 54 0.61 -9.77 0.65
N GLU A 55 0.77 -11.08 0.45
CA GLU A 55 1.34 -11.99 1.45
C GLU A 55 2.86 -11.83 1.54
N VAL A 56 3.38 -11.68 2.76
CA VAL A 56 4.81 -11.57 3.07
C VAL A 56 5.14 -12.50 4.23
N ILE A 57 6.26 -13.22 4.13
CA ILE A 57 6.85 -13.90 5.30
C ILE A 57 7.68 -12.88 6.06
N SER A 58 7.26 -12.59 7.29
CA SER A 58 7.94 -11.61 8.14
C SER A 58 9.28 -12.09 8.68
N LEU A 59 10.03 -11.18 9.32
CA LEU A 59 11.32 -11.51 9.96
C LEU A 59 11.20 -12.57 11.06
N SER A 60 10.04 -12.73 11.68
CA SER A 60 9.79 -13.78 12.67
C SER A 60 9.19 -15.05 12.06
N GLY A 61 9.14 -15.16 10.74
CA GLY A 61 8.62 -16.33 10.02
C GLY A 61 7.10 -16.43 9.94
N VAL A 62 6.35 -15.48 10.49
CA VAL A 62 4.88 -15.45 10.40
C VAL A 62 4.43 -14.77 9.12
N LYS A 63 3.34 -15.26 8.52
CA LYS A 63 2.69 -14.61 7.38
C LYS A 63 2.02 -13.31 7.84
N ILE A 64 2.31 -12.23 7.13
CA ILE A 64 1.62 -10.94 7.24
C ILE A 64 1.07 -10.56 5.87
N TYR A 65 0.05 -9.72 5.85
CA TYR A 65 -0.61 -9.28 4.62
C TYR A 65 -0.60 -7.77 4.62
N ILE A 66 -0.17 -7.19 3.50
CA ILE A 66 -0.21 -5.75 3.25
C ILE A 66 -1.51 -5.45 2.52
N ASP A 67 -2.30 -4.52 3.03
CA ASP A 67 -3.61 -4.16 2.49
C ASP A 67 -3.56 -3.85 0.98
N ALA A 68 -2.63 -2.98 0.56
CA ALA A 68 -2.37 -2.71 -0.85
C ALA A 68 -0.87 -2.52 -1.14
N PHE A 69 -0.30 -3.40 -1.96
CA PHE A 69 1.09 -3.32 -2.39
C PHE A 69 1.20 -2.82 -3.84
N TYR A 70 1.96 -1.75 -4.07
CA TYR A 70 2.26 -1.23 -5.40
C TYR A 70 3.63 -1.70 -5.85
N ALA A 71 3.64 -2.70 -6.73
CA ALA A 71 4.84 -3.42 -7.14
C ALA A 71 5.92 -2.54 -7.82
N PRO A 72 5.59 -1.56 -8.69
CA PRO A 72 6.59 -0.79 -9.45
C PRO A 72 7.62 -0.03 -8.61
N ILE A 73 7.31 0.29 -7.36
CA ILE A 73 8.26 0.94 -6.42
C ILE A 73 8.31 0.23 -5.07
N ALA A 74 7.76 -0.98 -4.98
CA ALA A 74 7.60 -1.75 -3.75
C ALA A 74 6.99 -0.94 -2.58
N ALA A 75 5.90 -0.20 -2.85
CA ALA A 75 5.21 0.55 -1.81
C ALA A 75 4.18 -0.33 -1.09
N ALA A 76 4.17 -0.28 0.24
CA ALA A 76 3.28 -1.05 1.09
C ALA A 76 2.34 -0.08 1.81
N PHE A 77 1.10 0.04 1.32
CA PHE A 77 0.07 0.88 1.89
C PHE A 77 -0.80 0.08 2.85
N GLU A 78 -1.10 0.64 4.01
CA GLU A 78 -1.95 0.04 5.05
C GLU A 78 -3.06 1.02 5.45
N SER A 79 -4.25 0.49 5.76
CA SER A 79 -5.42 1.25 6.20
C SER A 79 -5.78 0.90 7.63
N GLU A 80 -5.18 1.62 8.56
CA GLU A 80 -5.24 1.33 9.99
C GLU A 80 -6.47 1.99 10.65
N GLY A 81 -7.36 1.16 11.18
CA GLY A 81 -8.47 1.62 12.01
C GLY A 81 -8.00 2.04 13.41
N PHE A 82 -8.53 3.12 13.95
CA PHE A 82 -8.32 3.49 15.35
C PHE A 82 -9.39 2.86 16.24
N VAL A 83 -8.96 2.05 17.21
CA VAL A 83 -9.86 1.54 18.25
C VAL A 83 -9.67 2.39 19.50
N TYR A 84 -10.75 3.06 19.93
CA TYR A 84 -10.79 4.08 20.99
C TYR A 84 -10.14 3.66 22.32
N HIS A 85 -10.10 2.37 22.61
CA HIS A 85 -9.36 1.82 23.74
C HIS A 85 -7.94 1.47 23.32
N ALA A 86 -7.07 2.47 23.12
CA ALA A 86 -5.63 2.22 22.93
C ALA A 86 -5.04 1.38 24.09
N ASP A 87 -5.64 1.44 25.28
CA ASP A 87 -5.32 0.60 26.44
C ASP A 87 -5.65 -0.89 26.25
N ASN A 88 -6.49 -1.24 25.26
CA ASN A 88 -6.82 -2.63 24.93
C ASN A 88 -5.83 -3.26 23.94
N ILE A 89 -4.81 -2.53 23.48
CA ILE A 89 -3.76 -3.18 22.69
C ILE A 89 -2.99 -4.15 23.61
N THR A 90 -3.01 -5.43 23.26
CA THR A 90 -2.21 -6.42 23.99
C THR A 90 -0.73 -6.16 23.72
N ARG A 91 0.14 -6.55 24.65
CA ARG A 91 1.61 -6.49 24.46
C ARG A 91 2.03 -7.21 23.17
N ASP A 92 1.43 -8.37 22.91
CA ASP A 92 1.69 -9.15 21.70
C ASP A 92 1.27 -8.42 20.43
N ARG A 93 0.12 -7.73 20.42
CA ARG A 93 -0.31 -6.94 19.27
C ARG A 93 0.63 -5.76 19.04
N PHE A 94 1.05 -5.08 20.12
CA PHE A 94 2.01 -3.99 20.02
C PHE A 94 3.35 -4.46 19.43
N ASP A 95 3.90 -5.57 19.95
CA ASP A 95 5.15 -6.16 19.47
C ASP A 95 5.03 -6.64 18.01
N PHE A 96 3.87 -7.20 17.64
CA PHE A 96 3.56 -7.59 16.27
C PHE A 96 3.58 -6.39 15.31
N GLU A 97 2.93 -5.28 15.66
CA GLU A 97 2.99 -4.06 14.83
C GLU A 97 4.41 -3.49 14.73
N ARG A 98 5.20 -3.53 15.82
CA ARG A 98 6.63 -3.13 15.74
C ARG A 98 7.42 -4.06 14.83
N MET A 99 7.13 -5.36 14.86
CA MET A 99 7.76 -6.36 13.99
C MET A 99 7.39 -6.14 12.52
N ARG A 100 6.13 -5.82 12.20
CA ARG A 100 5.70 -5.45 10.84
C ARG A 100 6.54 -4.29 10.31
N VAL A 101 6.65 -3.19 11.06
CA VAL A 101 7.46 -2.03 10.65
C VAL A 101 8.91 -2.43 10.34
N ARG A 102 9.54 -3.22 11.21
CA ARG A 102 10.91 -3.70 10.96
C ARG A 102 11.01 -4.59 9.72
N THR A 103 10.02 -5.46 9.50
CA THR A 103 9.97 -6.31 8.30
C THR A 103 9.92 -5.46 7.03
N MET A 104 9.03 -4.48 6.98
CA MET A 104 8.88 -3.60 5.81
C MET A 104 10.18 -2.85 5.53
N MET A 105 10.81 -2.31 6.57
CA MET A 105 12.10 -1.64 6.47
C MET A 105 13.19 -2.57 5.93
N MET A 106 13.34 -3.77 6.49
CA MET A 106 14.39 -4.71 6.09
C MET A 106 14.19 -5.24 4.67
N TYR A 107 12.94 -5.32 4.20
CA TYR A 107 12.63 -5.75 2.83
C TYR A 107 12.68 -4.61 1.82
N GLY A 108 13.02 -3.39 2.26
CA GLY A 108 13.11 -2.22 1.38
C GLY A 108 11.75 -1.75 0.87
N TYR A 109 10.67 -2.11 1.55
CA TYR A 109 9.32 -1.67 1.20
C TYR A 109 9.08 -0.26 1.71
N LYS A 110 8.45 0.56 0.87
CA LYS A 110 8.12 1.93 1.19
C LYS A 110 6.81 1.90 1.97
N TYR A 111 6.93 1.73 3.28
CA TYR A 111 5.80 1.52 4.19
C TYR A 111 5.06 2.82 4.47
N VAL A 112 3.76 2.86 4.15
CA VAL A 112 2.91 4.05 4.26
C VAL A 112 1.60 3.66 4.93
N PRO A 113 1.55 3.63 6.27
CA PRO A 113 0.31 3.41 6.99
C PRO A 113 -0.52 4.68 7.02
N PHE A 114 -1.77 4.60 6.57
CA PHE A 114 -2.77 5.65 6.73
C PHE A 114 -3.76 5.26 7.82
N THR A 115 -4.14 6.20 8.67
CA THR A 115 -5.28 5.97 9.56
C THR A 115 -6.61 6.24 8.85
N TRP A 116 -7.68 5.57 9.27
CA TRP A 116 -9.03 5.84 8.76
C TRP A 116 -9.46 7.29 8.98
N ASP A 117 -9.00 7.88 10.08
CA ASP A 117 -9.23 9.28 10.44
C ASP A 117 -8.53 10.24 9.49
N GLU A 118 -7.28 9.95 9.09
CA GLU A 118 -6.56 10.75 8.10
C GLU A 118 -7.18 10.64 6.72
N LEU A 119 -7.55 9.42 6.31
CA LEU A 119 -8.25 9.21 5.04
C LEU A 119 -9.55 10.02 4.99
N GLU A 120 -10.28 10.10 6.09
CA GLU A 120 -11.55 10.83 6.14
C GLU A 120 -11.39 12.35 6.27
N LYS A 121 -10.56 12.80 7.21
CA LYS A 121 -10.50 14.20 7.62
C LYS A 121 -9.45 14.99 6.85
N LYS A 122 -8.44 14.31 6.28
CA LYS A 122 -7.28 14.92 5.61
C LYS A 122 -6.90 14.20 4.29
N PRO A 123 -7.87 13.94 3.39
CA PRO A 123 -7.64 13.18 2.16
C PRO A 123 -6.57 13.81 1.25
N GLU A 124 -6.46 15.14 1.23
CA GLU A 124 -5.44 15.88 0.48
C GLU A 124 -4.02 15.61 0.97
N VAL A 125 -3.82 15.45 2.28
CA VAL A 125 -2.51 15.07 2.86
C VAL A 125 -2.16 13.65 2.47
N CYS A 126 -3.13 12.74 2.49
CA CYS A 126 -2.92 11.35 2.07
C CYS A 126 -2.51 11.28 0.60
N ARG A 127 -3.23 11.99 -0.30
CA ARG A 127 -2.87 12.07 -1.73
C ARG A 127 -1.50 12.68 -1.95
N ARG A 128 -1.17 13.78 -1.26
CA ARG A 128 0.16 14.41 -1.36
C ARG A 128 1.26 13.43 -0.96
N THR A 129 1.04 12.61 0.07
CA THR A 129 1.98 11.56 0.48
C THR A 129 2.23 10.57 -0.66
N VAL A 130 1.17 10.14 -1.37
CA VAL A 130 1.31 9.24 -2.53
C VAL A 130 2.04 9.94 -3.70
N TYR A 131 1.75 11.21 -3.98
CA TYR A 131 2.48 11.98 -5.00
C TYR A 131 3.97 12.10 -4.70
N GLU A 132 4.33 12.46 -3.47
CA GLU A 132 5.72 12.56 -3.01
C GLU A 132 6.44 11.22 -3.11
N LEU A 133 5.76 10.12 -2.75
CA LEU A 133 6.31 8.78 -2.86
C LEU A 133 6.63 8.43 -4.32
N LEU A 134 5.71 8.70 -5.25
CA LEU A 134 5.93 8.43 -6.66
C LEU A 134 7.03 9.33 -7.24
N GLY A 135 7.03 10.63 -6.93
CA GLY A 135 8.07 11.55 -7.39
C GLY A 135 9.48 11.13 -6.93
N ARG A 136 9.59 10.58 -5.71
CA ARG A 136 10.87 10.12 -5.16
C ARG A 136 11.34 8.78 -5.71
N PHE A 137 10.43 7.82 -5.95
CA PHE A 137 10.83 6.43 -6.20
C PHE A 137 10.50 5.92 -7.61
N ALA A 138 9.48 6.47 -8.28
CA ALA A 138 9.15 6.06 -9.65
C ALA A 138 10.21 6.51 -10.67
N MET A 139 10.97 7.56 -10.36
CA MET A 139 12.08 8.03 -11.19
C MET A 139 13.39 7.28 -10.92
N THR A 140 13.56 6.72 -9.71
CA THR A 140 14.84 6.13 -9.26
C THR A 140 14.94 4.63 -9.56
N GLU A 141 13.82 3.89 -9.57
CA GLU A 141 13.81 2.46 -9.96
C GLU A 141 13.64 2.26 -11.48
N GLY A 142 13.73 3.33 -12.25
CA GLY A 142 13.75 3.27 -13.70
C GLY A 142 15.13 2.86 -14.23
N LYS A 143 15.20 1.68 -14.85
CA LYS A 143 16.06 1.49 -16.04
C LYS A 143 16.01 2.73 -16.98
N ALA A 144 14.87 3.42 -17.02
CA ALA A 144 14.64 4.72 -17.64
C ALA A 144 15.67 5.80 -17.25
N TYR A 145 16.05 6.01 -15.97
CA TYR A 145 17.03 7.06 -15.64
C TYR A 145 18.40 6.76 -16.24
N ASN A 146 18.75 5.48 -16.42
CA ASN A 146 19.97 5.06 -17.11
C ASN A 146 19.86 5.06 -18.64
N GLU A 147 18.64 4.97 -19.19
CA GLU A 147 18.33 5.09 -20.63
C GLU A 147 18.21 6.54 -21.09
N LEU A 148 17.91 7.47 -20.18
CA LEU A 148 17.90 8.91 -20.46
C LEU A 148 19.32 9.41 -20.72
N THR A 149 19.45 10.25 -21.75
CA THR A 149 20.69 10.96 -22.07
C THR A 149 21.08 11.92 -20.95
N VAL A 150 22.36 12.30 -20.91
CA VAL A 150 22.88 13.28 -19.94
C VAL A 150 22.07 14.58 -19.94
N GLN A 151 21.55 14.98 -21.12
CA GLN A 151 20.75 16.20 -21.29
C GLN A 151 19.35 16.07 -20.69
N GLU A 152 18.69 14.93 -20.84
CA GLU A 152 17.36 14.71 -20.26
C GLU A 152 17.41 14.61 -18.73
N ARG A 153 18.53 14.12 -18.18
CA ARG A 153 18.75 14.06 -16.73
C ARG A 153 18.96 15.45 -16.10
N GLU A 154 19.58 16.38 -16.82
CA GLU A 154 19.79 17.77 -16.36
C GLU A 154 18.47 18.55 -16.21
N VAL A 155 17.47 18.25 -17.04
CA VAL A 155 16.15 18.92 -16.97
C VAL A 155 15.34 18.47 -15.75
N LEU A 156 15.61 17.29 -15.22
CA LEU A 156 14.91 16.69 -14.08
C LEU A 156 15.60 16.97 -12.72
N ARG A 157 16.72 17.70 -12.73
CA ARG A 157 17.58 17.93 -11.57
C ARG A 157 17.18 19.15 -10.74
#